data_AF-A0A1G0KS65-F1
#
_entry.id   AF-A0A1G0KS65-F1
#
_cell.length_a   1.000
_cell.length_b   1.000
_cell.length_c   1.000
_cell.angle_alpha   90.00
_cell.angle_beta   90.00
_cell.angle_gamma   90.00
#
_symmetry.space_group_name_H-M   'P 1'
#
loop_
_entity.id
_entity.type
_entity.pdbx_description
1 polymer ?
#
loop_
_entity_poly.entity_id
_entity_poly.type
_entity_poly.pdbx_seq_one_letter_code
_entity_poly.pdbx_strand_id
1 'polypeptide(L)'
;MKKEIYLVNRKRELLPCLELLEKAGIIHRVYYSSGQGIPLDAEVNHRYFKIIFVDVALAQTVLQLELKDWILQGKHTLNNKGNIMESFIGQELLAYHDPHQQHQLYYWMRSAKNSHAEIDYLIQQN
;
A
#
# COMPACT_ATOMS: atom_id res chain seq x y z
N MET A 1 10.31 17.96 21.86
CA MET A 1 10.50 19.18 21.04
C MET A 1 11.35 18.97 19.77
N LYS A 2 12.65 18.64 19.81
CA LYS A 2 13.46 18.45 18.57
C LYS A 2 12.99 17.29 17.66
N LYS A 3 12.47 16.20 18.24
CA LYS A 3 12.02 15.00 17.50
C LYS A 3 10.70 15.23 16.74
N GLU A 4 9.78 16.01 17.31
CA GLU A 4 8.53 16.41 16.64
C GLU A 4 8.79 17.39 15.50
N ILE A 5 9.64 18.39 15.70
CA ILE A 5 9.99 19.37 14.66
C ILE A 5 10.66 18.67 13.45
N TYR A 6 11.53 17.68 13.70
CA TYR A 6 12.15 16.87 12.63
C TYR A 6 11.15 16.01 11.83
N LEU A 7 10.13 15.47 12.51
CA LEU A 7 9.10 14.65 11.85
C LEU A 7 8.11 15.51 11.04
N VAL A 8 7.77 16.71 11.54
CA VAL A 8 6.90 17.67 10.84
C VAL A 8 7.58 18.18 9.56
N ASN A 9 8.88 18.51 9.61
CA ASN A 9 9.63 18.96 8.43
C ASN A 9 9.74 17.85 7.37
N ARG A 10 9.99 16.59 7.78
CA ARG A 10 9.97 15.46 6.85
C ARG A 10 8.62 15.28 6.17
N LYS A 11 7.50 15.46 6.88
CA LYS A 11 6.17 15.36 6.25
C LYS A 11 5.97 16.42 5.17
N ARG A 12 6.37 17.67 5.44
CA ARG A 12 6.24 18.79 4.50
C ARG A 12 7.03 18.57 3.21
N GLU A 13 8.19 17.93 3.30
CA GLU A 13 9.06 17.64 2.15
C GLU A 13 8.68 16.35 1.42
N LEU A 14 8.29 15.31 2.15
CA LEU A 14 8.00 13.99 1.57
C LEU A 14 6.61 13.88 0.96
N LEU A 15 5.60 14.57 1.52
CA LEU A 15 4.22 14.47 1.03
C LEU A 15 4.08 14.96 -0.42
N PRO A 16 4.66 16.10 -0.83
CA PRO A 16 4.63 16.52 -2.23
C PRO A 16 5.32 15.52 -3.16
N CYS A 17 6.45 14.93 -2.76
CA CYS A 17 7.14 13.90 -3.55
C CYS A 17 6.27 12.64 -3.70
N LEU A 18 5.59 12.23 -2.63
CA LEU A 18 4.68 11.09 -2.65
C LEU A 18 3.49 11.33 -3.60
N GLU A 19 2.90 12.53 -3.54
CA GLU A 19 1.82 12.92 -4.45
C GLU A 19 2.27 12.95 -5.91
N LEU A 20 3.50 13.37 -6.19
CA LEU A 20 4.07 13.32 -7.54
C LEU A 20 4.27 11.88 -8.03
N LEU A 21 4.76 10.97 -7.18
CA LEU A 21 4.91 9.56 -7.53
C LEU A 21 3.56 8.89 -7.81
N GLU A 22 2.53 9.22 -7.04
CA GLU A 22 1.17 8.71 -7.25
C GLU A 22 0.56 9.28 -8.55
N LYS A 23 0.69 10.59 -8.78
CA LYS A 23 0.25 11.21 -10.04
C LYS A 23 0.97 10.66 -11.26
N ALA A 24 2.22 10.25 -11.10
CA ALA A 24 3.01 9.60 -12.14
C ALA A 24 2.65 8.11 -12.34
N GLY A 25 1.77 7.53 -11.53
CA GLY A 25 1.38 6.12 -11.60
C GLY A 25 2.48 5.15 -11.12
N ILE A 26 3.47 5.63 -10.37
CA ILE A 26 4.58 4.81 -9.86
C ILE A 26 4.20 4.09 -8.56
N ILE A 27 3.30 4.70 -7.79
CA ILE A 27 2.79 4.14 -6.54
C ILE A 27 1.27 4.30 -6.47
N HIS A 28 0.64 3.46 -5.65
CA HIS A 28 -0.75 3.58 -5.27
C HIS A 28 -0.87 3.60 -3.74
N ARG A 29 -1.61 4.57 -3.22
CA ARG A 29 -1.99 4.57 -1.80
C ARG A 29 -3.18 3.64 -1.60
N VAL A 30 -3.14 2.84 -0.53
CA VAL A 30 -4.24 1.99 -0.07
C VAL A 30 -4.73 2.60 1.23
N TYR A 31 -5.86 3.29 1.20
CA TYR A 31 -6.32 4.09 2.36
C TYR A 31 -7.05 3.24 3.39
N TYR A 32 -6.91 3.63 4.66
CA TYR A 32 -7.76 3.08 5.69
C TYR A 32 -9.21 3.54 5.46
N SER A 33 -10.16 2.60 5.54
CA SER A 33 -11.59 2.86 5.68
C SER A 33 -12.16 2.05 6.83
N SER A 34 -13.12 2.60 7.59
CA SER A 34 -13.80 1.81 8.62
C SER A 34 -14.72 0.74 8.05
N GLY A 35 -15.11 0.85 6.77
CA GLY A 35 -15.92 -0.15 6.06
C GLY A 35 -17.33 -0.37 6.66
N GLN A 36 -17.84 0.60 7.41
CA GLN A 36 -19.18 0.56 8.04
C GLN A 36 -20.28 1.08 7.10
N GLY A 37 -19.90 1.78 6.02
CA GLY A 37 -20.83 2.38 5.08
C GLY A 37 -20.32 2.34 3.63
N ILE A 38 -21.22 2.69 2.71
CA ILE A 38 -20.93 2.87 1.29
C ILE A 38 -21.25 4.32 0.88
N PRO A 39 -20.46 4.93 -0.04
CA PRO A 39 -19.24 4.38 -0.62
C PRO A 39 -18.10 4.27 0.41
N LEU A 40 -17.20 3.29 0.26
CA LEU A 40 -16.08 3.08 1.19
C LEU A 40 -15.22 4.35 1.40
N ASP A 41 -15.18 5.21 0.38
CA ASP A 41 -14.47 6.49 0.39
C ASP A 41 -15.00 7.48 1.43
N ALA A 42 -16.29 7.40 1.78
CA ALA A 42 -16.93 8.32 2.73
C ALA A 42 -16.37 8.19 4.15
N GLU A 43 -15.76 7.05 4.48
CA GLU A 43 -15.23 6.75 5.81
C GLU A 43 -13.70 6.69 5.87
N VAL A 44 -13.04 7.25 4.85
CA VAL A 44 -11.58 7.20 4.75
C VAL A 44 -10.92 8.12 5.77
N ASN A 45 -9.84 7.62 6.38
CA ASN A 45 -8.90 8.46 7.10
C ASN A 45 -7.59 8.59 6.32
N HIS A 46 -7.46 9.67 5.54
CA HIS A 46 -6.28 9.91 4.68
C HIS A 46 -4.94 10.04 5.43
N ARG A 47 -4.94 10.07 6.77
CA ARG A 47 -3.71 10.00 7.57
C ARG A 47 -3.11 8.59 7.62
N TYR A 48 -3.90 7.57 7.36
CA TYR A 48 -3.48 6.17 7.41
C TYR A 48 -3.65 5.54 6.04
N PHE A 49 -2.53 5.11 5.46
CA PHE A 49 -2.50 4.42 4.19
C PHE A 49 -1.28 3.51 4.12
N LYS A 50 -1.41 2.40 3.40
CA LYS A 50 -0.28 1.64 2.88
C LYS A 50 0.11 2.19 1.51
N ILE A 51 1.31 1.88 1.04
CA ILE A 51 1.76 2.21 -0.31
C ILE A 51 2.15 0.91 -0.99
N ILE A 52 1.63 0.70 -2.20
CA ILE A 52 2.10 -0.35 -3.10
C ILE A 52 2.77 0.29 -4.31
N PHE A 53 3.79 -0.38 -4.84
CA PHE A 53 4.49 0.06 -6.04
C PHE A 53 3.73 -0.41 -7.30
N VAL A 54 4.01 0.20 -8.44
CA VAL A 54 3.38 -0.14 -9.72
C VAL A 54 3.56 -1.62 -10.12
N ASP A 55 4.72 -2.21 -9.80
CA ASP A 55 5.04 -3.60 -10.13
C ASP A 55 5.94 -4.21 -9.05
N VAL A 56 5.65 -5.44 -8.60
CA VAL A 56 6.41 -6.09 -7.53
C VAL A 56 7.85 -6.41 -7.94
N ALA A 57 8.10 -6.81 -9.18
CA ALA A 57 9.45 -7.12 -9.67
C ALA A 57 10.29 -5.86 -9.84
N LEU A 58 9.70 -4.76 -10.32
CA LEU A 58 10.35 -3.46 -10.35
C LEU A 58 10.67 -2.97 -8.93
N ALA A 59 9.74 -3.15 -7.98
CA ALA A 59 9.99 -2.80 -6.59
C ALA A 59 11.18 -3.58 -6.01
N GLN A 60 11.25 -4.90 -6.24
CA GLN A 60 12.39 -5.70 -5.80
C GLN A 60 13.70 -5.24 -6.48
N THR A 61 13.64 -4.87 -7.75
CA THR A 61 14.80 -4.40 -8.53
C THR A 61 15.34 -3.08 -7.99
N VAL A 62 14.45 -2.13 -7.66
CA VAL A 62 14.82 -0.86 -7.02
C VAL A 62 15.46 -1.08 -5.64
N LEU A 63 15.00 -2.10 -4.91
CA LEU A 63 15.59 -2.53 -3.64
C LEU A 63 16.88 -3.34 -3.79
N GLN A 64 17.38 -3.52 -5.03
CA GLN A 64 18.61 -4.25 -5.36
C GLN A 64 18.60 -5.69 -4.84
N LEU A 65 17.44 -6.34 -4.80
CA LEU A 65 17.33 -7.74 -4.41
C LEU A 65 17.77 -8.63 -5.56
N GLU A 66 18.67 -9.58 -5.28
CA GLU A 66 19.18 -10.48 -6.30
C GLU A 66 18.09 -11.46 -6.75
N LEU A 67 17.65 -11.34 -7.99
CA LEU A 67 16.68 -12.25 -8.63
C LEU A 67 17.15 -13.72 -8.56
N LYS A 68 18.47 -13.91 -8.51
CA LYS A 68 19.13 -15.21 -8.35
C LYS A 68 18.69 -15.92 -7.08
N ASP A 69 18.51 -15.21 -5.97
CA ASP A 69 18.04 -15.81 -4.72
C ASP A 69 16.58 -16.30 -4.84
N TRP A 70 15.77 -15.55 -5.59
CA TRP A 70 14.39 -15.91 -5.89
C TRP A 70 14.29 -17.20 -6.74
N ILE A 71 15.12 -17.29 -7.78
CA ILE A 71 15.09 -18.38 -8.77
C ILE A 71 15.79 -19.64 -8.23
N LEU A 72 16.94 -19.49 -7.58
CA LEU A 72 17.81 -20.61 -7.22
C LEU A 72 17.59 -21.14 -5.79
N GLN A 73 17.23 -20.27 -4.84
CA GLN A 73 17.12 -20.66 -3.42
C GLN A 73 15.66 -20.88 -2.98
N GLY A 74 14.71 -20.62 -3.88
CA GLY A 74 13.30 -20.93 -3.71
C GLY A 74 12.63 -20.20 -2.55
N LYS A 75 11.56 -20.80 -2.02
CA LYS A 75 10.69 -20.18 -1.00
C LYS A 75 11.39 -19.95 0.36
N HIS A 76 12.62 -20.35 0.62
CA HIS A 76 13.15 -20.28 1.99
C HIS A 76 13.95 -19.01 2.33
N THR A 77 14.25 -18.18 1.34
CA THR A 77 15.16 -17.01 1.50
C THR A 77 14.49 -15.64 1.54
N LEU A 78 13.22 -15.56 1.17
CA LEU A 78 12.52 -14.27 1.04
C LEU A 78 11.76 -13.93 2.32
N ASN A 79 12.35 -13.14 3.20
CA ASN A 79 11.71 -12.70 4.44
C ASN A 79 10.49 -11.78 4.20
N ASN A 80 10.40 -11.17 3.01
CA ASN A 80 9.39 -10.17 2.64
C ASN A 80 8.23 -10.71 1.80
N LYS A 81 8.05 -12.04 1.72
CA LYS A 81 7.01 -12.67 0.88
C LYS A 81 5.59 -12.21 1.16
N GLY A 82 5.25 -11.98 2.43
CA GLY A 82 3.93 -11.47 2.81
C GLY A 82 3.67 -10.14 2.12
N ASN A 83 4.58 -9.18 2.31
CA ASN A 83 4.50 -7.85 1.70
C ASN A 83 4.50 -7.90 0.16
N ILE A 84 5.28 -8.81 -0.45
CA ILE A 84 5.26 -9.02 -1.92
C ILE A 84 3.88 -9.52 -2.34
N MET A 85 3.34 -10.51 -1.64
CA MET A 85 2.04 -11.11 -1.97
C MET A 85 0.91 -10.10 -1.79
N GLU A 86 0.91 -9.34 -0.68
CA GLU A 86 -0.04 -8.25 -0.45
C GLU A 86 0.05 -7.19 -1.58
N SER A 87 1.25 -6.77 -1.96
CA SER A 87 1.43 -5.79 -3.05
C SER A 87 0.96 -6.34 -4.40
N PHE A 88 1.27 -7.61 -4.68
CA PHE A 88 0.83 -8.30 -5.89
C PHE A 88 -0.69 -8.40 -5.97
N ILE A 89 -1.37 -8.78 -4.89
CA ILE A 89 -2.84 -8.80 -4.85
C ILE A 89 -3.42 -7.40 -5.08
N GLY A 90 -2.81 -6.35 -4.53
CA GLY A 90 -3.24 -4.97 -4.79
C GLY A 90 -3.13 -4.58 -6.27
N GLN A 91 -2.04 -4.99 -6.93
CA GLN A 91 -1.85 -4.77 -8.38
C GLN A 91 -2.88 -5.53 -9.21
N GLU A 92 -3.15 -6.79 -8.88
CA GLU A 92 -4.19 -7.59 -9.56
C GLU A 92 -5.57 -6.94 -9.37
N LEU A 93 -5.92 -6.53 -8.15
CA LEU A 93 -7.19 -5.83 -7.89
C LEU A 93 -7.32 -4.57 -8.76
N LEU A 94 -6.28 -3.76 -8.90
CA LEU A 94 -6.30 -2.59 -9.79
C LEU A 94 -6.45 -2.98 -11.25
N ALA A 95 -5.78 -4.04 -11.70
CA ALA A 95 -5.79 -4.50 -13.09
C ALA A 95 -7.16 -5.06 -13.54
N TYR A 96 -7.93 -5.67 -12.62
CA TYR A 96 -9.26 -6.19 -12.94
C TYR A 96 -10.40 -5.15 -12.91
N HIS A 97 -10.12 -3.90 -12.53
CA HIS A 97 -11.10 -2.83 -12.56
C HIS A 97 -11.18 -2.13 -13.93
N ASP A 98 -12.20 -1.30 -14.12
CA ASP A 98 -12.38 -0.51 -15.34
C ASP A 98 -11.15 0.38 -15.60
N PRO A 99 -10.42 0.18 -16.72
CA PRO A 99 -9.22 0.96 -17.03
C PRO A 99 -9.50 2.43 -17.33
N HIS A 100 -10.77 2.82 -17.55
CA HIS A 100 -11.17 4.21 -17.76
C HIS A 100 -11.50 4.96 -16.47
N GLN A 101 -11.46 4.29 -15.32
CA GLN A 101 -11.75 4.88 -14.02
C GLN A 101 -10.58 4.69 -13.06
N GLN A 102 -10.19 5.77 -12.38
CA GLN A 102 -9.19 5.67 -11.32
C GLN A 102 -9.80 4.95 -10.11
N HIS A 103 -9.35 3.72 -9.87
CA HIS A 103 -9.80 2.91 -8.75
C HIS A 103 -8.93 3.15 -7.53
N GLN A 104 -9.60 3.40 -6.40
CA GLN A 104 -8.97 3.56 -5.11
C GLN A 104 -9.07 2.26 -4.32
N LEU A 105 -7.94 1.79 -3.79
CA LEU A 105 -7.90 0.64 -2.90
C LEU A 105 -8.06 1.09 -1.44
N TYR A 106 -8.71 0.23 -0.64
CA TYR A 106 -8.91 0.45 0.78
C TYR A 106 -8.42 -0.74 1.59
N TYR A 107 -8.03 -0.53 2.83
CA TYR A 107 -7.75 -1.58 3.81
C TYR A 107 -8.50 -1.30 5.11
N TRP A 108 -8.66 -2.33 5.93
CA TRP A 108 -9.27 -2.20 7.25
C TRP A 108 -8.34 -2.70 8.33
N MET A 109 -8.36 -2.02 9.47
CA MET A 109 -7.69 -2.48 10.66
C MET A 109 -8.46 -2.13 11.92
N ARG A 110 -8.31 -2.97 12.94
CA ARG A 110 -8.73 -2.71 14.32
C ARG A 110 -7.54 -2.85 15.24
N SER A 111 -7.23 -1.79 15.97
CA SER A 111 -6.22 -1.78 17.02
C SER A 111 -6.87 -1.52 18.38
N ALA A 112 -7.05 -2.57 19.18
CA ALA A 112 -7.48 -2.50 20.58
C ALA A 112 -6.40 -3.07 21.51
N LYS A 113 -6.43 -2.70 22.80
CA LYS A 113 -5.38 -2.98 23.80
C LYS A 113 -4.91 -4.45 23.83
N ASN A 114 -5.77 -5.41 23.49
CA ASN A 114 -5.46 -6.84 23.42
C ASN A 114 -6.02 -7.53 22.15
N SER A 115 -6.36 -6.78 21.11
CA SER A 115 -6.89 -7.38 19.87
C SER A 115 -6.45 -6.55 18.67
N HIS A 116 -5.70 -7.19 17.77
CA HIS A 116 -5.39 -6.68 16.46
C HIS A 116 -6.04 -7.56 15.40
N ALA A 117 -6.67 -6.93 14.44
CA ALA A 117 -7.18 -7.59 13.25
C ALA A 117 -6.96 -6.64 12.06
N GLU A 118 -6.66 -7.22 10.91
CA GLU A 118 -6.37 -6.48 9.70
C GLU A 118 -6.92 -7.25 8.50
N ILE A 119 -7.47 -6.50 7.55
CA ILE A 119 -7.87 -6.97 6.24
C ILE A 119 -7.10 -6.11 5.23
N ASP A 120 -6.25 -6.74 4.42
CA ASP A 120 -5.33 -6.03 3.53
C ASP A 120 -6.03 -5.25 2.43
N TYR A 121 -7.16 -5.77 1.95
CA TYR A 121 -7.97 -5.11 0.93
C TYR A 121 -9.47 -5.22 1.23
N LEU A 122 -10.14 -4.08 1.20
CA LEU A 122 -11.58 -3.93 1.12
C LEU A 122 -11.94 -3.44 -0.27
N ILE A 123 -12.87 -4.14 -0.92
CA ILE A 123 -13.43 -3.75 -2.21
C ILE A 123 -14.94 -3.59 -2.09
N GLN A 124 -15.49 -2.61 -2.80
CA GLN A 124 -16.92 -2.44 -2.92
C GLN A 124 -17.38 -3.08 -4.22
N GLN A 125 -18.25 -4.09 -4.14
CA GLN A 125 -18.99 -4.60 -5.29
C GLN A 125 -20.41 -4.01 -5.26
N ASN A 126 -20.86 -3.53 -6.42
CA ASN A 126 -22.26 -3.18 -6.65
C ASN A 126 -23.06 -4.43 -7.01
#